data_AF-A0A933FHB6-F1
#
_entry.id   AF-A0A933FHB6-F1
#
_cell.length_a   1.000
_cell.length_b   1.000
_cell.length_c   1.000
_cell.angle_alpha   90.00
_cell.angle_beta   90.00
_cell.angle_gamma   90.00
#
_symmetry.space_group_name_H-M   'P 1'
#
loop_
_entity.id
_entity.type
_entity.pdbx_description
1 polymer ?
#
loop_
_entity_poly.entity_id
_entity_poly.type
_entity_poly.pdbx_seq_one_letter_code
_entity_poly.pdbx_strand_id
1 'polypeptide(L)'
;MKKAALAGTGVALCLALQAASAAPVPRAPGGGWVDALHGAAQWSATPQAREFASGDPFWGALRAALAKREAHDETNPFGLLLRQLEAAGSPPAAWIGEMEAAERARFVEVIAAARSEAAHELRKEAEELPLQVESWRQGPARELLEGLAHADRLRASVERAVATGLLGEDRPLAQALEGLAQAERGLRRAALARASAAIAGALTATDEEARLREFVEALDGSVLRGRPELFRLKMSKAAESDAAFNRAFPQLFYARLRRYPESGTSPSLSLAGDLHPENAELVRYQEHWAPQPNDLDDAGSAPVTLELARVLGGAGLLAERGERRRELIADAREGYSAALGLEFSAWTRAIREEKAVRRAKTKDRDWLRRAGAPVPDHKRADRLRALAGLDGPWRVYDRSDGGLSSIGLRRYLFIHPERRHVYELKELRDSALSYYTGPPRREDNRRRVEEAYRRLRRAPVKFRTLSFEGRDWALRRQEVSRTVLDLDHRRSSARVLGGLAAQLHRDQASAAELRAALAAAEPWVEDILEFMSRMRSALLSLLRSGTWNR
;
A
#
# COMPACT_ATOMS: atom_id res chain seq x y z
N MET A 1 -9.50 -13.61 -20.89
CA MET A 1 -10.02 -13.99 -19.55
C MET A 1 -10.03 -15.50 -19.27
N LYS A 2 -10.49 -16.39 -20.17
CA LYS A 2 -10.53 -17.85 -19.91
C LYS A 2 -9.16 -18.56 -19.73
N LYS A 3 -8.04 -17.94 -20.15
CA LYS A 3 -6.67 -18.50 -20.01
C LYS A 3 -6.01 -18.20 -18.63
N ALA A 4 -6.25 -17.02 -18.06
CA ALA A 4 -5.71 -16.60 -16.76
C ALA A 4 -6.18 -17.47 -15.56
N ALA A 5 -7.36 -18.09 -15.68
CA ALA A 5 -7.87 -19.03 -14.67
C ALA A 5 -7.11 -20.37 -14.68
N LEU A 6 -6.43 -20.74 -15.78
CA LEU A 6 -5.70 -22.01 -15.90
C LEU A 6 -4.32 -21.93 -15.24
N ALA A 7 -3.57 -20.84 -15.46
CA ALA A 7 -2.22 -20.66 -14.88
C ALA A 7 -2.24 -20.53 -13.35
N GLY A 8 -3.22 -19.79 -12.79
CA GLY A 8 -3.38 -19.67 -11.34
C GLY A 8 -3.69 -20.99 -10.62
N THR A 9 -4.29 -21.95 -11.34
CA THR A 9 -4.75 -23.20 -10.75
C THR A 9 -3.73 -24.34 -10.86
N GLY A 10 -2.90 -24.34 -11.90
CA GLY A 10 -1.72 -25.22 -11.95
C GLY A 10 -0.75 -24.96 -10.79
N VAL A 11 -0.62 -23.71 -10.34
CA VAL A 11 0.19 -23.34 -9.16
C VAL A 11 -0.46 -23.85 -7.87
N ALA A 12 -1.78 -23.68 -7.68
CA ALA A 12 -2.49 -24.18 -6.51
C ALA A 12 -2.36 -25.70 -6.32
N LEU A 13 -2.41 -26.46 -7.43
CA LEU A 13 -2.17 -27.91 -7.48
C LEU A 13 -0.77 -28.30 -6.97
N CYS A 14 0.27 -27.59 -7.42
CA CYS A 14 1.64 -27.89 -7.02
C CYS A 14 1.91 -27.60 -5.54
N LEU A 15 1.18 -26.65 -4.94
CA LEU A 15 1.32 -26.23 -3.53
C LEU A 15 0.69 -27.22 -2.55
N ALA A 16 -0.48 -27.77 -2.89
CA ALA A 16 -1.18 -28.75 -2.05
C ALA A 16 -0.39 -30.06 -1.90
N LEU A 17 0.26 -30.52 -2.98
CA LEU A 17 1.03 -31.77 -2.99
C LEU A 17 2.33 -31.69 -2.16
N GLN A 18 2.91 -30.50 -2.00
CA GLN A 18 4.13 -30.29 -1.22
C GLN A 18 3.86 -30.18 0.29
N ALA A 19 2.66 -29.79 0.69
CA ALA A 19 2.24 -29.81 2.10
C ALA A 19 1.92 -31.25 2.58
N ALA A 20 1.45 -32.11 1.67
CA ALA A 20 1.11 -33.50 1.98
C ALA A 20 2.33 -34.43 2.14
N SER A 21 3.52 -34.05 1.65
CA SER A 21 4.71 -34.92 1.65
C SER A 21 5.61 -34.84 2.89
N ALA A 22 5.24 -34.05 3.92
CA ALA A 22 6.15 -33.65 5.00
C ALA A 22 5.87 -34.25 6.40
N ALA A 23 5.04 -35.30 6.55
CA ALA A 23 4.76 -35.90 7.86
C ALA A 23 5.11 -37.40 7.91
N PRO A 24 5.87 -37.87 8.92
CA PRO A 24 6.02 -39.30 9.18
C PRO A 24 4.83 -39.80 10.02
N VAL A 25 4.20 -40.89 9.59
CA VAL A 25 3.16 -41.61 10.38
C VAL A 25 3.63 -43.05 10.62
N PRO A 26 3.56 -43.58 11.85
CA PRO A 26 4.03 -44.92 12.17
C PRO A 26 3.03 -46.00 11.72
N ARG A 27 3.55 -47.17 11.31
CA ARG A 27 2.77 -48.36 10.96
C ARG A 27 2.18 -49.04 12.20
N ALA A 28 0.93 -49.47 12.11
CA ALA A 28 0.34 -50.53 12.94
C ALA A 28 -0.02 -51.74 12.04
N PRO A 29 0.18 -52.99 12.49
CA PRO A 29 -0.10 -54.18 11.70
C PRO A 29 -1.51 -54.73 11.96
N GLY A 30 -2.17 -55.19 10.89
CA GLY A 30 -3.31 -56.11 10.97
C GLY A 30 -4.67 -55.46 10.77
N GLY A 31 -5.10 -55.39 9.51
CA GLY A 31 -6.47 -55.04 9.11
C GLY A 31 -6.55 -55.02 7.59
N GLY A 32 -7.35 -55.90 7.00
CA GLY A 32 -7.45 -56.05 5.55
C GLY A 32 -8.13 -54.84 4.90
N TRP A 33 -7.68 -54.49 3.70
CA TRP A 33 -8.12 -53.33 2.90
C TRP A 33 -9.62 -53.25 2.61
N VAL A 34 -10.35 -54.35 2.77
CA VAL A 34 -11.80 -54.44 2.51
C VAL A 34 -12.62 -53.74 3.60
N ASP A 35 -12.15 -53.72 4.85
CA ASP A 35 -12.85 -53.05 5.96
C ASP A 35 -12.60 -51.53 5.97
N ALA A 36 -11.44 -51.09 5.47
CA ALA A 36 -11.13 -49.67 5.30
C ALA A 36 -11.97 -49.02 4.18
N LEU A 37 -12.28 -49.76 3.13
CA LEU A 37 -13.13 -49.30 2.02
C LEU A 37 -14.62 -49.23 2.41
N HIS A 38 -15.09 -50.09 3.32
CA HIS A 38 -16.45 -50.02 3.84
C HIS A 38 -16.69 -48.86 4.81
N GLY A 39 -15.66 -48.42 5.56
CA GLY A 39 -15.74 -47.22 6.40
C GLY A 39 -15.72 -45.90 5.61
N ALA A 40 -14.96 -45.82 4.52
CA ALA A 40 -14.87 -44.61 3.68
C ALA A 40 -16.17 -44.32 2.91
N ALA A 41 -16.93 -45.35 2.53
CA ALA A 41 -18.22 -45.21 1.85
C ALA A 41 -19.34 -44.65 2.75
N GLN A 42 -19.19 -44.74 4.08
CA GLN A 42 -20.18 -44.22 5.03
C GLN A 42 -19.95 -42.74 5.39
N TRP A 43 -18.73 -42.22 5.20
CA TRP A 43 -18.40 -40.82 5.50
C TRP A 43 -18.85 -39.84 4.40
N SER A 44 -18.85 -40.28 3.14
CA SER A 44 -19.25 -39.48 1.96
C SER A 44 -20.75 -39.15 1.89
N ALA A 45 -21.58 -39.80 2.73
CA ALA A 45 -23.01 -39.54 2.83
C ALA A 45 -23.38 -38.45 3.84
N THR A 46 -22.42 -37.87 4.57
CA THR A 46 -22.69 -36.87 5.60
C THR A 46 -22.83 -35.45 5.03
N PRO A 47 -23.71 -34.61 5.60
CA PRO A 47 -23.81 -33.19 5.20
C PRO A 47 -22.50 -32.42 5.34
N GLN A 48 -21.63 -32.79 6.29
CA GLN A 48 -20.31 -32.17 6.48
C GLN A 48 -19.35 -32.40 5.28
N ALA A 49 -19.48 -33.51 4.55
CA ALA A 49 -18.65 -33.78 3.37
C ALA A 49 -19.03 -32.91 2.14
N ARG A 50 -20.30 -32.47 2.05
CA ARG A 50 -20.78 -31.58 0.98
C ARG A 50 -20.36 -30.13 1.18
N GLU A 51 -20.12 -29.73 2.43
CA GLU A 51 -19.64 -28.40 2.79
C GLU A 51 -18.14 -28.22 2.50
N PHE A 52 -17.38 -29.32 2.48
CA PHE A 52 -15.94 -29.32 2.15
C PHE A 52 -15.66 -29.38 0.64
N ALA A 53 -16.52 -30.02 -0.15
CA ALA A 53 -16.31 -30.26 -1.58
C ALA A 53 -16.70 -29.08 -2.50
N SER A 54 -17.38 -28.05 -1.99
CA SER A 54 -17.92 -26.95 -2.81
C SER A 54 -17.10 -25.65 -2.76
N GLY A 55 -16.02 -25.59 -1.97
CA GLY A 55 -15.33 -24.33 -1.66
C GLY A 55 -13.92 -24.15 -2.23
N ASP A 56 -13.28 -25.17 -2.81
CA ASP A 56 -11.86 -25.08 -3.16
C ASP A 56 -11.64 -24.77 -4.67
N PRO A 57 -11.12 -23.56 -5.02
CA PRO A 57 -10.75 -23.20 -6.38
C PRO A 57 -9.77 -24.19 -7.03
N PHE A 58 -9.01 -24.94 -6.22
CA PHE A 58 -8.09 -26.00 -6.63
C PHE A 58 -8.76 -27.04 -7.54
N TRP A 59 -9.84 -27.66 -7.06
CA TRP A 59 -10.50 -28.76 -7.77
C TRP A 59 -11.29 -28.29 -8.99
N GLY A 60 -11.74 -27.04 -8.99
CA GLY A 60 -12.47 -26.46 -10.13
C GLY A 60 -11.59 -26.33 -11.37
N ALA A 61 -10.34 -25.90 -11.23
CA ALA A 61 -9.50 -25.63 -12.38
C ALA A 61 -8.42 -26.69 -12.68
N LEU A 62 -8.17 -27.64 -11.76
CA LEU A 62 -7.57 -28.93 -12.11
C LEU A 62 -8.47 -29.66 -13.12
N ARG A 63 -9.77 -29.76 -12.83
CA ARG A 63 -10.79 -30.33 -13.73
C ARG A 63 -10.82 -29.62 -15.10
N ALA A 64 -10.75 -28.29 -15.12
CA ALA A 64 -10.75 -27.52 -16.37
C ALA A 64 -9.48 -27.67 -17.23
N ALA A 65 -8.31 -27.86 -16.60
CA ALA A 65 -7.05 -28.11 -17.30
C ALA A 65 -7.01 -29.51 -17.93
N LEU A 66 -7.58 -30.50 -17.24
CA LEU A 66 -7.54 -31.90 -17.65
C LEU A 66 -8.65 -32.27 -18.64
N ALA A 67 -9.84 -31.69 -18.52
CA ALA A 67 -10.92 -31.81 -19.50
C ALA A 67 -10.52 -31.30 -20.91
N LYS A 68 -9.52 -30.41 -21.01
CA LYS A 68 -8.94 -30.00 -22.30
C LYS A 68 -7.97 -31.01 -22.90
N ARG A 69 -7.38 -31.89 -22.08
CA ARG A 69 -6.42 -32.93 -22.50
C ARG A 69 -7.12 -34.24 -22.85
N GLU A 70 -8.30 -34.50 -22.28
CA GLU A 70 -9.15 -35.65 -22.61
C GLU A 70 -9.71 -35.64 -24.03
N ALA A 71 -9.72 -34.50 -24.72
CA ALA A 71 -10.27 -34.41 -26.08
C ALA A 71 -9.51 -35.24 -27.13
N HIS A 72 -8.38 -35.88 -26.79
CA HIS A 72 -7.54 -36.56 -27.78
C HIS A 72 -6.96 -37.95 -27.43
N ASP A 73 -7.16 -38.54 -26.25
CA ASP A 73 -6.60 -39.90 -26.02
C ASP A 73 -7.21 -40.65 -24.81
N GLU A 74 -7.94 -41.73 -25.07
CA GLU A 74 -8.55 -42.62 -24.06
C GLU A 74 -7.54 -43.58 -23.40
N THR A 75 -6.33 -43.71 -23.94
CA THR A 75 -5.26 -44.55 -23.37
C THR A 75 -4.39 -43.80 -22.37
N ASN A 76 -4.70 -42.54 -22.11
CA ASN A 76 -3.87 -41.67 -21.30
C ASN A 76 -3.88 -42.12 -19.81
N PRO A 77 -2.73 -42.53 -19.23
CA PRO A 77 -2.62 -42.94 -17.83
C PRO A 77 -3.06 -41.84 -16.83
N PHE A 78 -3.12 -40.58 -17.26
CA PHE A 78 -3.66 -39.48 -16.49
C PHE A 78 -5.18 -39.57 -16.26
N GLY A 79 -5.94 -40.08 -17.24
CA GLY A 79 -7.40 -40.23 -17.11
C GLY A 79 -7.82 -41.33 -16.12
N LEU A 80 -6.93 -42.31 -15.90
CA LEU A 80 -7.13 -43.36 -14.91
C LEU A 80 -6.79 -42.85 -13.49
N LEU A 81 -5.66 -42.13 -13.36
CA LEU A 81 -5.27 -41.47 -12.12
C LEU A 81 -6.30 -40.43 -11.67
N LEU A 82 -6.92 -39.70 -12.61
CA LEU A 82 -7.96 -38.71 -12.29
C LEU A 82 -9.23 -39.34 -11.74
N ARG A 83 -9.72 -40.41 -12.38
CA ARG A 83 -10.89 -41.13 -11.90
C ARG A 83 -10.66 -41.73 -10.51
N GLN A 84 -9.44 -42.17 -10.22
CA GLN A 84 -9.05 -42.62 -8.89
C GLN A 84 -9.00 -41.48 -7.86
N LEU A 85 -8.51 -40.29 -8.24
CA LEU A 85 -8.49 -39.11 -7.37
C LEU A 85 -9.90 -38.52 -7.14
N GLU A 86 -10.77 -38.54 -8.16
CA GLU A 86 -12.18 -38.13 -8.07
C GLU A 86 -13.00 -39.08 -7.19
N ALA A 87 -12.71 -40.38 -7.23
CA ALA A 87 -13.32 -41.36 -6.33
C ALA A 87 -12.84 -41.21 -4.87
N ALA A 88 -11.61 -40.72 -4.65
CA ALA A 88 -10.98 -40.68 -3.33
C ALA A 88 -11.20 -39.38 -2.53
N GLY A 89 -11.65 -38.29 -3.15
CA GLY A 89 -11.96 -37.02 -2.47
C GLY A 89 -10.75 -36.22 -1.95
N SER A 90 -9.60 -36.85 -1.73
CA SER A 90 -8.22 -36.30 -1.66
C SER A 90 -7.25 -37.46 -1.36
N PRO A 91 -6.01 -37.48 -1.90
CA PRO A 91 -5.07 -38.55 -1.55
C PRO A 91 -4.43 -38.25 -0.18
N PRO A 92 -4.56 -39.13 0.83
CA PRO A 92 -3.81 -38.99 2.06
C PRO A 92 -2.32 -39.29 1.81
N ALA A 93 -1.42 -38.68 2.58
CA ALA A 93 0.03 -38.91 2.50
C ALA A 93 0.44 -40.40 2.57
N ALA A 94 -0.43 -41.25 3.14
CA ALA A 94 -0.30 -42.71 3.17
C ALA A 94 -0.21 -43.34 1.77
N TRP A 95 -0.89 -42.79 0.77
CA TRP A 95 -0.96 -43.37 -0.58
C TRP A 95 0.38 -43.32 -1.30
N ILE A 96 1.11 -42.20 -1.17
CA ILE A 96 2.44 -42.03 -1.78
C ILE A 96 3.46 -43.00 -1.14
N GLY A 97 3.29 -43.32 0.15
CA GLY A 97 4.12 -44.30 0.86
C GLY A 97 3.92 -45.74 0.36
N GLU A 98 2.74 -46.06 -0.18
CA GLU A 98 2.36 -47.39 -0.65
C GLU A 98 2.54 -47.61 -2.15
N MET A 99 2.64 -46.54 -2.95
CA MET A 99 2.96 -46.63 -4.38
C MET A 99 4.23 -47.45 -4.62
N GLU A 100 4.26 -48.26 -5.68
CA GLU A 100 5.51 -48.90 -6.05
C GLU A 100 6.55 -47.86 -6.48
N ALA A 101 7.84 -48.20 -6.40
CA ALA A 101 8.91 -47.27 -6.75
C ALA A 101 8.77 -46.71 -8.17
N ALA A 102 8.31 -47.52 -9.13
CA ALA A 102 8.05 -47.11 -10.50
C ALA A 102 6.85 -46.14 -10.62
N GLU A 103 5.80 -46.35 -9.83
CA GLU A 103 4.62 -45.48 -9.81
C GLU A 103 4.94 -44.14 -9.15
N ARG A 104 5.73 -44.15 -8.07
CA ARG A 104 6.28 -42.93 -7.46
C ARG A 104 7.14 -42.15 -8.45
N ALA A 105 8.02 -42.82 -9.18
CA ALA A 105 8.87 -42.18 -10.18
C ALA A 105 8.03 -41.51 -11.28
N ARG A 106 7.04 -42.22 -11.83
CA ARG A 106 6.09 -41.66 -12.80
C ARG A 106 5.30 -40.49 -12.23
N PHE A 107 4.82 -40.60 -10.98
CA PHE A 107 4.11 -39.51 -10.32
C PHE A 107 5.01 -38.27 -10.18
N VAL A 108 6.26 -38.43 -9.78
CA VAL A 108 7.24 -37.33 -9.71
C VAL A 108 7.50 -36.70 -11.08
N GLU A 109 7.64 -37.49 -12.14
CA GLU A 109 7.78 -36.99 -13.52
C GLU A 109 6.55 -36.20 -13.98
N VAL A 110 5.35 -36.69 -13.66
CA VAL A 110 4.09 -36.02 -13.96
C VAL A 110 4.01 -34.67 -13.25
N ILE A 111 4.36 -34.62 -11.96
CA ILE A 111 4.41 -33.37 -11.22
C ILE A 111 5.47 -32.44 -11.81
N ALA A 112 6.66 -32.93 -12.15
CA ALA A 112 7.70 -32.12 -12.76
C ALA A 112 7.27 -31.54 -14.13
N ALA A 113 6.58 -32.32 -14.96
CA ALA A 113 6.04 -31.87 -16.24
C ALA A 113 4.94 -30.81 -16.04
N ALA A 114 4.00 -31.03 -15.12
CA ALA A 114 2.96 -30.06 -14.80
C ALA A 114 3.54 -28.75 -14.24
N ARG A 115 4.61 -28.84 -13.42
CA ARG A 115 5.36 -27.69 -12.92
C ARG A 115 6.01 -26.89 -14.06
N SER A 116 6.64 -27.59 -15.00
CA SER A 116 7.28 -26.98 -16.18
C SER A 116 6.25 -26.29 -17.09
N GLU A 117 5.10 -26.93 -17.32
CA GLU A 117 4.01 -26.36 -18.14
C GLU A 117 3.39 -25.12 -17.47
N ALA A 118 3.11 -25.18 -16.17
CA ALA A 118 2.62 -24.02 -15.41
C ALA A 118 3.64 -22.86 -15.41
N ALA A 119 4.93 -23.19 -15.29
CA ALA A 119 6.00 -22.20 -15.39
C ALA A 119 6.06 -21.54 -16.77
N HIS A 120 5.90 -22.33 -17.84
CA HIS A 120 5.89 -21.83 -19.21
C HIS A 120 4.71 -20.88 -19.46
N GLU A 121 3.49 -21.26 -19.07
CA GLU A 121 2.30 -20.42 -19.24
C GLU A 121 2.40 -19.11 -18.44
N LEU A 122 2.91 -19.16 -17.21
CA LEU A 122 3.13 -17.94 -16.42
C LEU A 122 4.18 -17.01 -17.07
N ARG A 123 5.25 -17.56 -17.64
CA ARG A 123 6.25 -16.78 -18.38
C ARG A 123 5.64 -16.12 -19.61
N LYS A 124 4.91 -16.89 -20.41
CA LYS A 124 4.21 -16.39 -21.60
C LYS A 124 3.21 -15.28 -21.26
N GLU A 125 2.38 -15.48 -20.24
CA GLU A 125 1.41 -14.47 -19.82
C GLU A 125 2.10 -13.19 -19.30
N ALA A 126 3.24 -13.33 -18.60
CA ALA A 126 4.05 -12.21 -18.16
C ALA A 126 4.73 -11.45 -19.32
N GLU A 127 5.15 -12.16 -20.36
CA GLU A 127 5.72 -11.59 -21.59
C GLU A 127 4.69 -10.88 -22.47
N GLU A 128 3.44 -11.38 -22.50
CA GLU A 128 2.33 -10.77 -23.24
C GLU A 128 1.72 -9.56 -22.52
N LEU A 129 1.86 -9.47 -21.18
CA LEU A 129 1.22 -8.40 -20.38
C LEU A 129 1.58 -6.98 -20.84
N PRO A 130 2.84 -6.62 -21.17
CA PRO A 130 3.18 -5.29 -21.65
C PRO A 130 2.40 -4.87 -22.92
N LEU A 131 2.11 -5.82 -23.82
CA LEU A 131 1.33 -5.57 -25.02
C LEU A 131 -0.15 -5.32 -24.69
N GLN A 132 -0.71 -6.10 -23.77
CA GLN A 132 -2.08 -5.93 -23.29
C GLN A 132 -2.25 -4.60 -22.52
N VAL A 133 -1.24 -4.19 -21.75
CA VAL A 133 -1.24 -2.94 -20.99
C VAL A 133 -1.40 -1.73 -21.90
N GLU A 134 -0.76 -1.72 -23.07
CA GLU A 134 -0.88 -0.59 -23.99
C GLU A 134 -2.28 -0.49 -24.60
N SER A 135 -2.92 -1.64 -24.87
CA SER A 135 -4.33 -1.68 -25.28
C SER A 135 -5.24 -1.16 -24.16
N TRP A 136 -5.06 -1.61 -22.91
CA TRP A 136 -5.89 -1.14 -21.79
C TRP A 136 -5.70 0.35 -21.48
N ARG A 137 -4.51 0.91 -21.70
CA ARG A 137 -4.26 2.35 -21.53
C ARG A 137 -5.15 3.23 -22.40
N GLN A 138 -5.52 2.73 -23.57
CA GLN A 138 -6.36 3.43 -24.53
C GLN A 138 -7.86 3.15 -24.31
N GLY A 139 -8.19 2.09 -23.57
CA GLY A 139 -9.56 1.69 -23.25
C GLY A 139 -10.26 2.58 -22.21
N PRO A 140 -11.56 2.34 -21.92
CA PRO A 140 -12.31 2.99 -20.84
C PRO A 140 -11.72 2.70 -19.44
N ALA A 141 -12.07 3.53 -18.44
CA ALA A 141 -11.60 3.39 -17.06
C ALA A 141 -11.83 2.00 -16.46
N ARG A 142 -12.96 1.38 -16.81
CA ARG A 142 -13.30 0.01 -16.40
C ARG A 142 -12.27 -1.01 -16.90
N GLU A 143 -11.85 -0.93 -18.16
CA GLU A 143 -10.84 -1.84 -18.72
C GLU A 143 -9.47 -1.63 -18.06
N LEU A 144 -9.11 -0.39 -17.73
CA LEU A 144 -7.90 -0.08 -16.94
C LEU A 144 -7.93 -0.77 -15.56
N LEU A 145 -9.07 -0.70 -14.85
CA LEU A 145 -9.25 -1.34 -13.55
C LEU A 145 -9.24 -2.87 -13.65
N GLU A 146 -9.85 -3.44 -14.69
CA GLU A 146 -9.83 -4.88 -14.97
C GLU A 146 -8.41 -5.36 -15.30
N GLY A 147 -7.66 -4.59 -16.09
CA GLY A 147 -6.25 -4.82 -16.40
C GLY A 147 -5.35 -4.77 -15.17
N LEU A 148 -5.57 -3.80 -14.27
CA LEU A 148 -4.89 -3.73 -12.97
C LEU A 148 -5.16 -4.97 -12.12
N ALA A 149 -6.42 -5.39 -12.02
CA ALA A 149 -6.79 -6.57 -11.28
C ALA A 149 -6.16 -7.85 -11.88
N HIS A 150 -6.01 -7.90 -13.20
CA HIS A 150 -5.31 -8.99 -13.88
C HIS A 150 -3.82 -8.99 -13.57
N ALA A 151 -3.13 -7.85 -13.68
CA ALA A 151 -1.72 -7.70 -13.35
C ALA A 151 -1.41 -8.11 -11.89
N ASP A 152 -2.24 -7.68 -10.94
CA ASP A 152 -2.11 -8.04 -9.51
C ASP A 152 -2.20 -9.57 -9.30
N ARG A 153 -3.19 -10.22 -9.94
CA ARG A 153 -3.37 -11.68 -9.84
C ARG A 153 -2.19 -12.43 -10.43
N LEU A 154 -1.72 -12.01 -11.60
CA LEU A 154 -0.58 -12.61 -12.27
C LEU A 154 0.68 -12.49 -11.41
N ARG A 155 0.97 -11.29 -10.90
CA ARG A 155 2.08 -11.07 -9.96
C ARG A 155 2.00 -11.96 -8.74
N ALA A 156 0.85 -12.03 -8.08
CA ALA A 156 0.67 -12.88 -6.90
C ALA A 156 0.90 -14.37 -7.21
N SER A 157 0.51 -14.83 -8.40
CA SER A 157 0.78 -16.20 -8.85
C SER A 157 2.27 -16.44 -9.07
N VAL A 158 2.98 -15.50 -9.70
CA VAL A 158 4.43 -15.59 -9.90
C VAL A 158 5.18 -15.55 -8.57
N GLU A 159 4.83 -14.64 -7.65
CA GLU A 159 5.43 -14.55 -6.31
C GLU A 159 5.25 -15.86 -5.52
N ARG A 160 4.06 -16.47 -5.57
CA ARG A 160 3.81 -17.78 -4.94
C ARG A 160 4.67 -18.89 -5.56
N ALA A 161 4.77 -18.91 -6.88
CA ALA A 161 5.57 -19.89 -7.60
C ALA A 161 7.08 -19.76 -7.29
N VAL A 162 7.59 -18.53 -7.13
CA VAL A 162 8.96 -18.29 -6.66
C VAL A 162 9.15 -18.83 -5.24
N ALA A 163 8.24 -18.47 -4.32
CA ALA A 163 8.35 -18.82 -2.91
C ALA A 163 8.39 -20.34 -2.67
N THR A 164 7.87 -21.14 -3.59
CA THR A 164 7.84 -22.60 -3.49
C THR A 164 8.88 -23.31 -4.33
N GLY A 165 9.77 -22.54 -4.97
CA GLY A 165 10.82 -23.09 -5.82
C GLY A 165 10.31 -23.62 -7.16
N LEU A 166 9.03 -23.35 -7.52
CA LEU A 166 8.44 -23.81 -8.78
C LEU A 166 9.18 -23.27 -10.00
N LEU A 167 9.70 -22.04 -9.89
CA LEU A 167 10.29 -21.32 -11.01
C LEU A 167 11.83 -21.24 -10.96
N GLY A 168 12.48 -21.91 -10.00
CA GLY A 168 13.93 -21.81 -9.77
C GLY A 168 14.41 -20.38 -9.43
N GLU A 169 15.68 -20.21 -9.07
CA GLU A 169 16.32 -18.88 -8.92
C GLU A 169 16.70 -18.27 -10.28
N ASP A 170 15.84 -18.45 -11.28
CA ASP A 170 16.15 -18.19 -12.68
C ASP A 170 16.17 -16.67 -12.95
N ARG A 171 17.27 -16.11 -13.46
CA ARG A 171 17.38 -14.69 -13.85
C ARG A 171 16.20 -14.18 -14.71
N PRO A 172 15.68 -14.95 -15.68
CA PRO A 172 14.51 -14.55 -16.49
C PRO A 172 13.25 -14.26 -15.66
N LEU A 173 13.09 -14.91 -14.51
CA LEU A 173 11.93 -14.72 -13.64
C LEU A 173 11.96 -13.39 -12.90
N ALA A 174 13.14 -12.99 -12.42
CA ALA A 174 13.33 -11.68 -11.79
C ALA A 174 13.02 -10.55 -12.79
N GLN A 175 13.43 -10.72 -14.05
CA GLN A 175 13.11 -9.79 -15.14
C GLN A 175 11.61 -9.79 -15.46
N ALA A 176 10.94 -10.95 -15.49
CA ALA A 176 9.50 -11.04 -15.70
C ALA A 176 8.72 -10.33 -14.56
N LEU A 177 9.09 -10.55 -13.29
CA LEU A 177 8.50 -9.85 -12.15
C LEU A 177 8.71 -8.33 -12.20
N GLU A 178 9.90 -7.89 -12.62
CA GLU A 178 10.21 -6.47 -12.85
C GLU A 178 9.29 -5.88 -13.93
N GLY A 179 9.14 -6.58 -15.06
CA GLY A 179 8.27 -6.21 -16.18
C GLY A 179 6.80 -6.14 -15.79
N LEU A 180 6.29 -7.16 -15.07
CA LEU A 180 4.93 -7.18 -14.50
C LEU A 180 4.69 -5.99 -13.59
N ALA A 181 5.62 -5.73 -12.67
CA ALA A 181 5.51 -4.59 -11.77
C ALA A 181 5.53 -3.26 -12.55
N GLN A 182 6.28 -3.16 -13.66
CA GLN A 182 6.32 -1.97 -14.50
C GLN A 182 4.99 -1.76 -15.24
N ALA A 183 4.41 -2.82 -15.77
CA ALA A 183 3.08 -2.82 -16.38
C ALA A 183 1.99 -2.43 -15.38
N GLU A 184 1.94 -3.07 -14.20
CA GLU A 184 1.00 -2.78 -13.11
C GLU A 184 1.04 -1.29 -12.73
N ARG A 185 2.24 -0.73 -12.52
CA ARG A 185 2.43 0.70 -12.23
C ARG A 185 1.99 1.60 -13.38
N GLY A 186 2.26 1.21 -14.62
CA GLY A 186 1.83 1.93 -15.81
C GLY A 186 0.32 2.05 -15.90
N LEU A 187 -0.40 0.95 -15.68
CA LEU A 187 -1.85 0.92 -15.62
C LEU A 187 -2.38 1.73 -14.44
N ARG A 188 -1.73 1.66 -13.27
CA ARG A 188 -2.17 2.38 -12.08
C ARG A 188 -2.07 3.88 -12.29
N ARG A 189 -0.97 4.34 -12.87
CA ARG A 189 -0.78 5.76 -13.23
C ARG A 189 -1.83 6.23 -14.24
N ALA A 190 -2.15 5.42 -15.25
CA ALA A 190 -3.20 5.75 -16.22
C ALA A 190 -4.60 5.83 -15.57
N ALA A 191 -4.95 4.83 -14.75
CA ALA A 191 -6.22 4.79 -14.02
C ALA A 191 -6.35 5.99 -13.06
N LEU A 192 -5.28 6.29 -12.30
CA LEU A 192 -5.25 7.43 -11.38
C LEU A 192 -5.34 8.77 -12.11
N ALA A 193 -4.63 8.95 -13.22
CA ALA A 193 -4.70 10.18 -14.00
C ALA A 193 -6.14 10.42 -14.50
N ARG A 194 -6.80 9.36 -14.97
CA ARG A 194 -8.20 9.41 -15.44
C ARG A 194 -9.18 9.69 -14.31
N ALA A 195 -9.08 8.97 -13.20
CA ALA A 195 -9.94 9.19 -12.03
C ALA A 195 -9.75 10.59 -11.43
N SER A 196 -8.52 11.10 -11.40
CA SER A 196 -8.22 12.46 -10.93
C SER A 196 -8.83 13.53 -11.84
N ALA A 197 -8.73 13.35 -13.16
CA ALA A 197 -9.36 14.24 -14.12
C ALA A 197 -10.89 14.20 -14.02
N ALA A 198 -11.46 13.00 -13.85
CA ALA A 198 -12.89 12.83 -13.65
C ALA A 198 -13.37 13.53 -12.38
N ILE A 199 -12.70 13.33 -11.24
CA ILE A 199 -13.11 13.97 -9.98
C ILE A 199 -13.04 15.50 -10.05
N ALA A 200 -12.02 16.07 -10.71
CA ALA A 200 -11.89 17.51 -10.83
C ALA A 200 -13.14 18.16 -11.46
N GLY A 201 -13.84 17.44 -12.35
CA GLY A 201 -15.04 17.92 -13.03
C GLY A 201 -16.39 17.51 -12.44
N ALA A 202 -16.49 17.03 -11.18
CA ALA A 202 -17.77 16.56 -10.63
C ALA A 202 -18.79 17.71 -10.45
N LEU A 203 -20.05 17.51 -10.86
CA LEU A 203 -21.10 18.54 -10.88
C LEU A 203 -22.32 18.20 -10.00
N THR A 204 -22.59 16.93 -9.68
CA THR A 204 -23.75 16.50 -8.88
C THR A 204 -23.37 15.48 -7.79
N ALA A 205 -24.21 15.31 -6.76
CA ALA A 205 -23.95 14.38 -5.65
C ALA A 205 -23.84 12.89 -6.09
N THR A 206 -24.68 12.44 -7.03
CA THR A 206 -24.57 11.08 -7.59
C THR A 206 -23.27 10.91 -8.39
N ASP A 207 -22.81 11.97 -9.07
CA ASP A 207 -21.50 11.97 -9.72
C ASP A 207 -20.36 11.90 -8.68
N GLU A 208 -20.52 12.53 -7.52
CA GLU A 208 -19.52 12.55 -6.45
C GLU A 208 -19.25 11.15 -5.89
N GLU A 209 -20.30 10.35 -5.60
CA GLU A 209 -20.13 8.97 -5.13
C GLU A 209 -19.45 8.07 -6.17
N ALA A 210 -19.92 8.10 -7.41
CA ALA A 210 -19.36 7.27 -8.48
C ALA A 210 -17.89 7.61 -8.76
N ARG A 211 -17.55 8.90 -8.84
CA ARG A 211 -16.19 9.35 -9.10
C ARG A 211 -15.26 9.10 -7.92
N LEU A 212 -15.73 9.32 -6.69
CA LEU A 212 -14.96 9.00 -5.50
C LEU A 212 -14.66 7.50 -5.43
N ARG A 213 -15.65 6.65 -5.70
CA ARG A 213 -15.44 5.20 -5.77
C ARG A 213 -14.38 4.84 -6.80
N GLU A 214 -14.48 5.33 -8.03
CA GLU A 214 -13.50 5.07 -9.09
C GLU A 214 -12.09 5.48 -8.65
N PHE A 215 -11.94 6.65 -8.02
CA PHE A 215 -10.66 7.13 -7.53
C PHE A 215 -10.09 6.29 -6.39
N VAL A 216 -10.91 5.93 -5.39
CA VAL A 216 -10.47 5.09 -4.28
C VAL A 216 -10.09 3.69 -4.78
N GLU A 217 -10.84 3.12 -5.72
CA GLU A 217 -10.50 1.83 -6.33
C GLU A 217 -9.23 1.91 -7.20
N ALA A 218 -8.99 3.01 -7.89
CA ALA A 218 -7.74 3.23 -8.63
C ALA A 218 -6.54 3.39 -7.68
N LEU A 219 -6.72 4.08 -6.56
CA LEU A 219 -5.67 4.35 -5.58
C LEU A 219 -5.34 3.11 -4.73
N ASP A 220 -6.36 2.51 -4.12
CA ASP A 220 -6.25 1.48 -3.10
C ASP A 220 -6.79 0.11 -3.58
N GLY A 221 -7.05 -0.08 -4.88
CA GLY A 221 -7.63 -1.32 -5.42
C GLY A 221 -6.85 -2.59 -5.10
N SER A 222 -5.51 -2.52 -5.04
CA SER A 222 -4.69 -3.66 -4.61
C SER A 222 -4.88 -3.99 -3.13
N VAL A 223 -5.12 -2.96 -2.29
CA VAL A 223 -5.43 -3.15 -0.87
C VAL A 223 -6.82 -3.74 -0.72
N LEU A 224 -7.81 -3.19 -1.43
CA LEU A 224 -9.17 -3.72 -1.47
C LEU A 224 -9.19 -5.22 -1.81
N ARG A 225 -8.41 -5.65 -2.82
CA ARG A 225 -8.35 -7.06 -3.23
C ARG A 225 -7.50 -7.94 -2.32
N GLY A 226 -6.32 -7.47 -1.92
CA GLY A 226 -5.33 -8.30 -1.23
C GLY A 226 -5.43 -8.27 0.30
N ARG A 227 -5.97 -7.19 0.86
CA ARG A 227 -6.08 -6.89 2.30
C ARG A 227 -7.38 -6.11 2.59
N PRO A 228 -8.56 -6.68 2.28
CA PRO A 228 -9.84 -5.98 2.38
C PRO A 228 -10.13 -5.44 3.79
N GLU A 229 -9.63 -6.09 4.83
CA GLU A 229 -9.70 -5.64 6.22
C GLU A 229 -8.97 -4.31 6.44
N LEU A 230 -7.78 -4.12 5.86
CA LEU A 230 -7.04 -2.86 5.94
C LEU A 230 -7.70 -1.77 5.09
N PHE A 231 -8.26 -2.13 3.94
CA PHE A 231 -9.04 -1.20 3.12
C PHE A 231 -10.24 -0.66 3.92
N ARG A 232 -11.06 -1.56 4.51
CA ARG A 232 -12.20 -1.18 5.34
C ARG A 232 -11.77 -0.32 6.54
N LEU A 233 -10.67 -0.67 7.19
CA LEU A 233 -10.11 0.12 8.28
C LEU A 233 -9.74 1.54 7.81
N LYS A 234 -9.10 1.69 6.64
CA LYS A 234 -8.77 3.01 6.06
C LYS A 234 -10.03 3.82 5.78
N MET A 235 -11.01 3.22 5.09
CA MET A 235 -12.25 3.91 4.73
C MET A 235 -13.04 4.34 5.96
N SER A 236 -13.16 3.47 6.97
CA SER A 236 -13.83 3.78 8.23
C SER A 236 -13.16 4.94 8.95
N LYS A 237 -11.83 4.91 9.12
CA LYS A 237 -11.07 6.01 9.75
C LYS A 237 -11.16 7.31 8.96
N ALA A 238 -11.08 7.23 7.63
CA ALA A 238 -11.21 8.40 6.76
C ALA A 238 -12.58 9.07 6.90
N ALA A 239 -13.63 8.31 7.19
CA ALA A 239 -14.99 8.82 7.33
C ALA A 239 -15.25 9.53 8.68
N GLU A 240 -14.38 9.36 9.70
CA GLU A 240 -14.57 9.89 11.05
C GLU A 240 -14.70 11.42 11.09
N SER A 241 -13.90 12.15 10.32
CA SER A 241 -13.90 13.62 10.29
C SER A 241 -13.33 14.17 8.99
N ASP A 242 -13.59 15.46 8.69
CA ASP A 242 -13.01 16.15 7.53
C ASP A 242 -11.47 16.15 7.60
N ALA A 243 -10.91 16.32 8.80
CA ALA A 243 -9.47 16.24 9.03
C ALA A 243 -8.92 14.83 8.73
N ALA A 244 -9.60 13.77 9.19
CA ALA A 244 -9.20 12.40 8.90
C ALA A 244 -9.30 12.10 7.39
N PHE A 245 -10.40 12.48 6.75
CA PHE A 245 -10.59 12.29 5.31
C PHE A 245 -9.49 12.98 4.49
N ASN A 246 -9.20 14.24 4.83
CA ASN A 246 -8.17 15.03 4.15
C ASN A 246 -6.76 14.43 4.29
N ARG A 247 -6.50 13.73 5.40
CA ARG A 247 -5.25 13.00 5.64
C ARG A 247 -5.21 11.63 4.98
N ALA A 248 -6.35 10.96 4.84
CA ALA A 248 -6.42 9.68 4.17
C ALA A 248 -6.14 9.81 2.66
N PHE A 249 -6.56 10.93 2.06
CA PHE A 249 -6.52 11.17 0.63
C PHE A 249 -5.88 12.52 0.25
N PRO A 250 -4.60 12.78 0.59
CA PRO A 250 -3.90 13.99 0.15
C PRO A 250 -3.85 14.11 -1.39
N GLN A 251 -3.88 12.98 -2.11
CA GLN A 251 -3.96 12.93 -3.57
C GLN A 251 -5.17 13.68 -4.12
N LEU A 252 -6.32 13.54 -3.46
CA LEU A 252 -7.59 14.14 -3.86
C LEU A 252 -7.55 15.67 -3.73
N PHE A 253 -6.83 16.15 -2.70
CA PHE A 253 -6.57 17.57 -2.48
C PHE A 253 -5.78 18.17 -3.66
N TYR A 254 -4.68 17.53 -4.07
CA TYR A 254 -3.87 18.01 -5.21
C TYR A 254 -4.55 17.83 -6.56
N ALA A 255 -5.34 16.77 -6.73
CA ALA A 255 -6.18 16.61 -7.92
C ALA A 255 -7.19 17.77 -8.06
N ARG A 256 -7.80 18.21 -6.95
CA ARG A 256 -8.71 19.36 -6.94
C ARG A 256 -8.00 20.67 -7.33
N LEU A 257 -6.77 20.88 -6.85
CA LEU A 257 -5.99 22.08 -7.14
C LEU A 257 -5.75 22.30 -8.64
N ARG A 258 -5.81 21.26 -9.48
CA ARG A 258 -5.68 21.40 -10.95
C ARG A 258 -6.76 22.25 -11.61
N ARG A 259 -7.87 22.53 -10.91
CA ARG A 259 -8.90 23.47 -11.40
C ARG A 259 -8.45 24.93 -11.40
N TYR A 260 -7.36 25.23 -10.70
CA TYR A 260 -6.77 26.55 -10.58
C TYR A 260 -5.46 26.58 -11.38
N PRO A 261 -5.47 26.83 -12.70
CA PRO A 261 -4.26 26.80 -13.52
C PRO A 261 -3.16 27.75 -13.01
N GLU A 262 -3.54 28.86 -12.38
CA GLU A 262 -2.64 29.80 -11.74
C GLU A 262 -1.84 29.20 -10.58
N SER A 263 -2.31 28.09 -9.99
CA SER A 263 -1.60 27.37 -8.93
C SER A 263 -0.28 26.76 -9.39
N GLY A 264 -0.02 26.73 -10.71
CA GLY A 264 1.22 26.23 -11.31
C GLY A 264 2.28 27.29 -11.55
N THR A 265 1.99 28.57 -11.28
CA THR A 265 2.83 29.71 -11.71
C THR A 265 3.94 30.09 -10.74
N SER A 266 3.90 29.58 -9.50
CA SER A 266 4.93 29.88 -8.50
C SER A 266 6.19 29.03 -8.69
N PRO A 267 7.35 29.46 -8.12
CA PRO A 267 8.57 28.67 -8.18
C PRO A 267 8.37 27.24 -7.68
N SER A 268 8.97 26.29 -8.39
CA SER A 268 8.98 24.88 -7.99
C SER A 268 10.05 24.64 -6.94
N LEU A 269 9.65 24.19 -5.76
CA LEU A 269 10.54 23.89 -4.62
C LEU A 269 10.45 22.41 -4.25
N SER A 270 11.38 21.95 -3.41
CA SER A 270 11.20 20.69 -2.67
C SER A 270 10.20 20.92 -1.56
N LEU A 271 9.05 20.24 -1.64
CA LEU A 271 7.92 20.34 -0.73
C LEU A 271 7.75 19.04 0.05
N ALA A 272 7.15 19.11 1.25
CA ALA A 272 6.83 17.92 2.04
C ALA A 272 5.59 17.18 1.51
N GLY A 273 4.67 17.88 0.84
CA GLY A 273 3.54 17.32 0.08
C GLY A 273 2.38 16.78 0.94
N ASP A 274 2.55 16.59 2.23
CA ASP A 274 1.43 16.35 3.17
C ASP A 274 1.63 17.14 4.47
N LEU A 275 2.02 18.41 4.35
CA LEU A 275 2.29 19.26 5.51
C LEU A 275 0.99 19.77 6.14
N HIS A 276 0.67 19.21 7.30
CA HIS A 276 -0.50 19.57 8.11
C HIS A 276 -0.15 19.50 9.62
N PRO A 277 -0.99 19.97 10.56
CA PRO A 277 -0.64 20.06 11.97
C PRO A 277 -0.11 18.76 12.60
N GLU A 278 -0.73 17.62 12.30
CA GLU A 278 -0.27 16.32 12.82
C GLU A 278 1.06 15.81 12.22
N ASN A 279 1.47 16.34 11.07
CA ASN A 279 2.73 16.03 10.41
C ASN A 279 3.85 17.02 10.77
N ALA A 280 3.54 18.02 11.60
CA ALA A 280 4.55 18.83 12.27
C ALA A 280 4.95 18.14 13.59
N GLU A 281 6.25 17.88 13.77
CA GLU A 281 6.81 17.41 15.03
C GLU A 281 7.84 18.40 15.55
N LEU A 282 7.94 18.48 16.88
CA LEU A 282 8.99 19.24 17.53
C LEU A 282 10.16 18.30 17.82
N VAL A 283 11.33 18.65 17.32
CA VAL A 283 12.59 17.97 17.64
C VAL A 283 13.56 18.90 18.32
N ARG A 284 14.44 18.32 19.13
CA ARG A 284 15.52 19.09 19.74
C ARG A 284 16.55 19.42 18.65
N TYR A 285 16.76 20.70 18.42
CA TYR A 285 17.75 21.26 17.53
C TYR A 285 18.64 22.20 18.35
N GLN A 286 19.92 21.85 18.52
CA GLN A 286 20.82 22.52 19.47
C GLN A 286 20.20 22.58 20.88
N GLU A 287 20.03 23.77 21.44
CA GLU A 287 19.41 24.02 22.75
C GLU A 287 17.89 24.23 22.65
N HIS A 288 17.29 24.12 21.46
CA HIS A 288 15.93 24.57 21.18
C HIS A 288 15.03 23.49 20.58
N TRP A 289 13.71 23.69 20.67
CA TRP A 289 12.74 22.88 19.94
C TRP A 289 12.53 23.53 18.58
N ALA A 290 12.62 22.73 17.53
CA ALA A 290 12.33 23.15 16.16
C ALA A 290 11.24 22.25 15.57
N PRO A 291 10.17 22.85 15.01
CA PRO A 291 9.25 22.12 14.17
C PRO A 291 9.95 21.56 12.94
N GLN A 292 9.56 20.38 12.51
CA GLN A 292 9.94 19.77 11.24
C GLN A 292 8.86 18.82 10.73
N PRO A 293 8.86 18.47 9.44
CA PRO A 293 8.02 17.39 8.92
C PRO A 293 8.42 16.03 9.50
N ASN A 294 7.44 15.23 9.92
CA ASN A 294 7.65 13.89 10.45
C ASN A 294 7.37 12.76 9.42
N ASP A 295 6.81 13.10 8.26
CA ASP A 295 6.50 12.18 7.16
C ASP A 295 6.79 12.92 5.85
N LEU A 296 7.53 12.27 4.96
CA LEU A 296 8.02 12.85 3.70
C LEU A 296 7.77 11.89 2.53
N ASP A 297 6.89 10.90 2.71
CA ASP A 297 6.57 9.94 1.65
C ASP A 297 5.85 10.60 0.48
N ASP A 298 5.11 11.69 0.75
CA ASP A 298 4.42 12.51 -0.25
C ASP A 298 5.27 13.71 -0.73
N ALA A 299 6.53 13.83 -0.30
CA ALA A 299 7.39 14.95 -0.69
C ALA A 299 7.73 14.95 -2.18
N GLY A 300 8.06 16.10 -2.76
CA GLY A 300 8.36 16.18 -4.19
C GLY A 300 8.68 17.60 -4.65
N SER A 301 9.10 17.73 -5.91
CA SER A 301 9.30 19.04 -6.53
C SER A 301 7.99 19.52 -7.14
N ALA A 302 7.46 20.64 -6.66
CA ALA A 302 6.24 21.25 -7.21
C ALA A 302 6.16 22.76 -6.89
N PRO A 303 5.26 23.51 -7.56
CA PRO A 303 4.99 24.90 -7.22
C PRO A 303 4.61 25.09 -5.74
N VAL A 304 5.28 26.01 -5.05
CA VAL A 304 5.10 26.22 -3.60
C VAL A 304 3.69 26.64 -3.19
N THR A 305 2.95 27.28 -4.10
CA THR A 305 1.50 27.55 -3.99
C THR A 305 0.70 26.31 -3.57
N LEU A 306 1.09 25.11 -4.01
CA LEU A 306 0.36 23.87 -3.70
C LEU A 306 0.55 23.43 -2.24
N GLU A 307 1.77 23.51 -1.70
CA GLU A 307 2.02 23.22 -0.28
C GLU A 307 1.46 24.33 0.61
N LEU A 308 1.47 25.58 0.16
CA LEU A 308 0.82 26.68 0.87
C LEU A 308 -0.69 26.48 0.99
N ALA A 309 -1.37 26.10 -0.09
CA ALA A 309 -2.79 25.71 -0.03
C ALA A 309 -3.01 24.54 0.94
N ARG A 310 -2.12 23.54 0.94
CA ARG A 310 -2.16 22.39 1.87
C ARG A 310 -2.00 22.80 3.33
N VAL A 311 -1.06 23.70 3.63
CA VAL A 311 -0.78 24.24 4.96
C VAL A 311 -1.97 25.04 5.49
N LEU A 312 -2.49 25.97 4.68
CA LEU A 312 -3.66 26.78 5.03
C LEU A 312 -4.90 25.90 5.24
N GLY A 313 -5.14 24.94 4.34
CA GLY A 313 -6.22 23.96 4.49
C GLY A 313 -6.08 23.09 5.74
N GLY A 314 -4.85 22.63 6.03
CA GLY A 314 -4.53 21.88 7.25
C GLY A 314 -4.80 22.66 8.53
N ALA A 315 -4.53 23.96 8.54
CA ALA A 315 -4.88 24.84 9.65
C ALA A 315 -6.40 25.04 9.77
N GLY A 316 -7.10 25.26 8.65
CA GLY A 316 -8.56 25.38 8.62
C GLY A 316 -9.28 24.16 9.19
N LEU A 317 -8.74 22.96 8.98
CA LEU A 317 -9.28 21.69 9.49
C LEU A 317 -9.12 21.50 11.01
N LEU A 318 -8.42 22.40 11.71
CA LEU A 318 -8.45 22.44 13.18
C LEU A 318 -9.81 22.94 13.71
N ALA A 319 -10.69 23.46 12.84
CA ALA A 319 -12.08 23.73 13.15
C ALA A 319 -13.01 23.01 12.18
N GLU A 320 -14.23 22.70 12.62
CA GLU A 320 -15.20 21.99 11.80
C GLU A 320 -15.58 22.81 10.57
N ARG A 321 -16.17 24.01 10.73
CA ARG A 321 -16.58 24.93 9.65
C ARG A 321 -16.70 26.39 10.14
N GLY A 322 -16.98 27.31 9.22
CA GLY A 322 -17.46 28.67 9.52
C GLY A 322 -16.36 29.69 9.79
N GLU A 323 -16.70 30.76 10.52
CA GLU A 323 -15.79 31.88 10.82
C GLU A 323 -14.50 31.41 11.50
N ARG A 324 -14.62 30.47 12.44
CA ARG A 324 -13.47 29.91 13.15
C ARG A 324 -12.44 29.25 12.23
N ARG A 325 -12.87 28.63 11.13
CA ARG A 325 -11.98 28.06 10.12
C ARG A 325 -11.18 29.17 9.43
N ARG A 326 -11.86 30.24 9.00
CA ARG A 326 -11.23 31.40 8.36
C ARG A 326 -10.22 32.08 9.29
N GLU A 327 -10.53 32.20 10.58
CA GLU A 327 -9.58 32.71 11.58
C GLU A 327 -8.31 31.86 11.66
N LEU A 328 -8.43 30.52 11.63
CA LEU A 328 -7.29 29.62 11.70
C LEU A 328 -6.45 29.64 10.42
N ILE A 329 -7.09 29.81 9.25
CA ILE A 329 -6.39 30.05 7.97
C ILE A 329 -5.61 31.36 8.06
N ALA A 330 -6.23 32.44 8.57
CA ALA A 330 -5.58 33.73 8.77
C ALA A 330 -4.42 33.64 9.78
N ASP A 331 -4.58 32.92 10.90
CA ASP A 331 -3.52 32.67 11.88
C ASP A 331 -2.33 31.92 11.22
N ALA A 332 -2.58 30.91 10.37
CA ALA A 332 -1.50 30.23 9.64
C ALA A 332 -0.77 31.15 8.66
N ARG A 333 -1.52 32.01 7.93
CA ARG A 333 -0.96 33.02 7.02
C ARG A 333 -0.09 34.04 7.77
N GLU A 334 -0.55 34.49 8.93
CA GLU A 334 0.19 35.38 9.82
C GLU A 334 1.50 34.72 10.27
N GLY A 335 1.43 33.49 10.77
CA GLY A 335 2.61 32.73 11.19
C GLY A 335 3.63 32.53 10.08
N TYR A 336 3.17 32.24 8.86
CA TYR A 336 4.03 32.13 7.68
C TYR A 336 4.73 33.46 7.38
N SER A 337 3.97 34.54 7.30
CA SER A 337 4.48 35.88 6.96
C SER A 337 5.48 36.40 7.99
N ALA A 338 5.20 36.20 9.27
CA ALA A 338 6.09 36.58 10.37
C ALA A 338 7.42 35.80 10.32
N ALA A 339 7.37 34.50 9.98
CA ALA A 339 8.56 33.66 9.93
C ALA A 339 9.48 33.96 8.74
N LEU A 340 8.96 34.45 7.59
CA LEU A 340 9.77 34.76 6.41
C LEU A 340 10.89 35.80 6.68
N GLY A 341 10.67 36.70 7.65
CA GLY A 341 11.64 37.76 8.00
C GLY A 341 12.63 37.38 9.10
N LEU A 342 12.56 36.15 9.63
CA LEU A 342 13.32 35.73 10.80
C LEU A 342 14.24 34.58 10.47
N GLU A 343 15.55 34.69 10.73
CA GLU A 343 16.51 33.58 10.75
C GLU A 343 15.98 32.37 11.54
N PHE A 344 16.34 31.15 11.12
CA PHE A 344 15.80 29.93 11.72
C PHE A 344 15.99 29.87 13.25
N SER A 345 17.16 30.30 13.75
CA SER A 345 17.45 30.39 15.19
C SER A 345 16.59 31.44 15.91
N ALA A 346 16.32 32.58 15.27
CA ALA A 346 15.45 33.62 15.81
C ALA A 346 13.98 33.18 15.82
N TRP A 347 13.52 32.56 14.73
CA TRP A 347 12.18 32.00 14.63
C TRP A 347 11.95 30.89 15.66
N THR A 348 12.87 29.93 15.80
CA THR A 348 12.77 28.86 16.81
C THR A 348 12.72 29.42 18.24
N ARG A 349 13.38 30.55 18.52
CA ARG A 349 13.25 31.25 19.79
C ARG A 349 11.86 31.88 19.96
N ALA A 350 11.36 32.56 18.94
CA ALA A 350 10.06 33.23 18.97
C ALA A 350 8.90 32.24 19.17
N ILE A 351 8.90 31.10 18.47
CA ILE A 351 7.81 30.11 18.58
C ILE A 351 7.78 29.36 19.90
N ARG A 352 8.80 29.47 20.77
CA ARG A 352 8.76 28.83 22.10
C ARG A 352 7.65 29.39 22.98
N GLU A 353 7.30 30.64 22.76
CA GLU A 353 6.22 31.31 23.49
C GLU A 353 4.83 30.94 22.98
N GLU A 354 4.75 30.31 21.80
CA GLU A 354 3.50 29.78 21.28
C GLU A 354 2.98 28.67 22.21
N LYS A 355 1.72 28.80 22.64
CA LYS A 355 1.08 27.84 23.56
C LYS A 355 1.15 26.41 23.03
N ALA A 356 1.02 26.21 21.72
CA ALA A 356 1.10 24.91 21.06
C ALA A 356 2.48 24.23 21.21
N VAL A 357 3.55 25.03 21.37
CA VAL A 357 4.92 24.55 21.60
C VAL A 357 5.19 24.40 23.10
N ARG A 358 4.86 25.42 23.90
CA ARG A 358 5.09 25.41 25.36
C ARG A 358 4.33 24.29 26.09
N ARG A 359 3.13 23.95 25.61
CA ARG A 359 2.28 22.89 26.18
C ARG A 359 2.44 21.54 25.47
N ALA A 360 3.29 21.48 24.44
CA ALA A 360 3.58 20.25 23.73
C ALA A 360 4.09 19.19 24.70
N LYS A 361 3.41 18.05 24.73
CA LYS A 361 3.79 16.92 25.57
C LYS A 361 4.71 16.01 24.80
N THR A 362 5.87 15.72 25.38
CA THR A 362 6.71 14.60 24.95
C THR A 362 5.97 13.31 25.32
N LYS A 363 5.64 12.52 24.30
CA LYS A 363 5.03 11.20 24.49
C LYS A 363 6.09 10.16 24.21
N ASP A 364 6.41 9.35 25.21
CA ASP A 364 7.12 8.11 25.00
C ASP A 364 6.32 7.25 24.03
N ARG A 365 6.96 6.83 22.96
CA ARG A 365 6.35 5.91 22.03
C ARG A 365 6.57 4.53 22.60
N ASP A 366 5.54 4.00 23.26
CA ASP A 366 5.45 2.57 23.53
C ASP A 366 5.31 1.85 22.19
N TRP A 367 6.46 1.60 21.57
CA TRP A 367 6.55 1.01 20.26
C TRP A 367 6.05 -0.41 20.26
N LEU A 368 6.14 -1.14 21.38
CA LEU A 368 5.60 -2.49 21.51
C LEU A 368 4.08 -2.47 21.43
N ARG A 369 3.40 -1.57 22.15
CA ARG A 369 1.94 -1.39 22.02
C ARG A 369 1.49 -0.95 20.63
N ARG A 370 2.38 -0.32 19.86
CA ARG A 370 2.10 0.25 18.53
C ARG A 370 2.71 -0.56 17.38
N ALA A 371 3.30 -1.71 17.68
CA ALA A 371 4.10 -2.47 16.74
C ALA A 371 3.24 -3.13 15.66
N GLY A 372 1.98 -3.40 15.98
CA GLY A 372 1.11 -4.27 15.22
C GLY A 372 1.36 -5.74 15.58
N ALA A 373 1.03 -6.64 14.68
CA ALA A 373 1.20 -8.08 14.89
C ALA A 373 2.67 -8.49 14.63
N PRO A 374 3.27 -9.42 15.41
CA PRO A 374 4.53 -10.02 15.04
C PRO A 374 4.45 -10.65 13.65
N VAL A 375 5.50 -10.54 12.83
CA VAL A 375 5.56 -11.25 11.55
C VAL A 375 5.63 -12.76 11.84
N PRO A 376 4.62 -13.56 11.45
CA PRO A 376 4.52 -14.96 11.89
C PRO A 376 5.53 -15.88 11.18
N ASP A 377 5.89 -15.56 9.95
CA ASP A 377 6.86 -16.31 9.16
C ASP A 377 8.30 -15.89 9.54
N HIS A 378 9.01 -16.79 10.22
CA HIS A 378 10.41 -16.58 10.63
C HIS A 378 11.34 -16.32 9.44
N LYS A 379 11.17 -17.02 8.32
CA LYS A 379 12.01 -16.83 7.12
C LYS A 379 11.78 -15.45 6.51
N ARG A 380 10.55 -14.96 6.53
CA ARG A 380 10.24 -13.60 6.11
C ARG A 380 10.83 -12.57 7.07
N ALA A 381 10.71 -12.78 8.38
CA ALA A 381 11.32 -11.91 9.37
C ALA A 381 12.85 -11.83 9.21
N ASP A 382 13.52 -12.97 8.95
CA ASP A 382 14.96 -13.05 8.65
C ASP A 382 15.32 -12.24 7.42
N ARG A 383 14.61 -12.42 6.31
CA ARG A 383 14.82 -11.64 5.08
C ARG A 383 14.63 -10.14 5.31
N LEU A 384 13.61 -9.74 6.06
CA LEU A 384 13.37 -8.33 6.40
C LEU A 384 14.49 -7.75 7.28
N ARG A 385 15.03 -8.52 8.24
CA ARG A 385 16.18 -8.10 9.06
C ARG A 385 17.45 -7.94 8.23
N ALA A 386 17.75 -8.93 7.38
CA ALA A 386 18.88 -8.88 6.46
C ALA A 386 18.78 -7.66 5.53
N LEU A 387 17.59 -7.42 4.95
CA LEU A 387 17.32 -6.26 4.12
C LEU A 387 17.53 -4.94 4.88
N ALA A 388 17.08 -4.88 6.12
CA ALA A 388 17.25 -3.73 6.99
C ALA A 388 18.70 -3.56 7.48
N GLY A 389 19.60 -4.52 7.22
CA GLY A 389 20.98 -4.52 7.74
C GLY A 389 21.00 -4.54 9.27
N LEU A 390 20.07 -5.28 9.88
CA LEU A 390 19.87 -5.33 11.32
C LEU A 390 20.19 -6.74 11.83
N ASP A 391 21.40 -6.92 12.32
CA ASP A 391 21.84 -8.15 12.97
C ASP A 391 21.44 -8.19 14.46
N GLY A 392 21.27 -9.40 15.00
CA GLY A 392 20.97 -9.65 16.40
C GLY A 392 19.47 -9.79 16.73
N PRO A 393 19.06 -9.52 17.98
CA PRO A 393 17.76 -9.95 18.53
C PRO A 393 16.58 -9.04 18.14
N TRP A 394 16.58 -8.49 16.92
CA TRP A 394 15.51 -7.61 16.45
C TRP A 394 14.21 -8.37 16.26
N ARG A 395 13.12 -7.87 16.85
CA ARG A 395 11.77 -8.38 16.61
C ARG A 395 11.13 -7.59 15.48
N VAL A 396 10.46 -8.29 14.55
CA VAL A 396 9.83 -7.70 13.38
C VAL A 396 8.31 -7.77 13.54
N TYR A 397 7.64 -6.63 13.37
CA TYR A 397 6.19 -6.51 13.47
C TYR A 397 5.61 -5.91 12.19
N ASP A 398 4.49 -6.45 11.72
CA ASP A 398 3.70 -5.88 10.64
C ASP A 398 2.83 -4.74 11.19
N ARG A 399 3.01 -3.57 10.60
CA ARG A 399 2.36 -2.31 10.98
C ARG A 399 1.59 -1.69 9.83
N SER A 400 1.10 -2.51 8.90
CA SER A 400 0.36 -2.08 7.71
C SER A 400 -1.00 -1.41 8.02
N ASP A 401 -1.45 -1.47 9.28
CA ASP A 401 -2.64 -0.82 9.83
C ASP A 401 -2.39 0.61 10.37
N GLY A 402 -1.12 1.04 10.38
CA GLY A 402 -0.68 2.30 10.98
C GLY A 402 -0.53 3.45 9.99
N GLY A 403 -0.99 4.64 10.40
CA GLY A 403 -0.86 5.91 9.66
C GLY A 403 -1.89 6.04 8.55
N LEU A 404 -2.83 6.98 8.68
CA LEU A 404 -4.07 7.00 7.91
C LEU A 404 -3.87 7.04 6.38
N SER A 405 -2.97 7.88 5.88
CA SER A 405 -2.64 7.95 4.43
C SER A 405 -1.96 6.69 3.88
N SER A 406 -1.43 5.86 4.78
CA SER A 406 -0.53 4.73 4.50
C SER A 406 -1.12 3.37 4.92
N ILE A 407 -2.35 3.34 5.44
CA ILE A 407 -3.04 2.08 5.76
C ILE A 407 -3.14 1.27 4.47
N GLY A 408 -2.73 0.00 4.53
CA GLY A 408 -2.70 -0.87 3.38
C GLY A 408 -1.42 -0.77 2.54
N LEU A 409 -0.45 0.07 2.91
CA LEU A 409 0.93 -0.05 2.44
C LEU A 409 1.69 -1.07 3.29
N ARG A 410 2.71 -1.73 2.74
CA ARG A 410 3.55 -2.62 3.54
C ARG A 410 4.44 -1.80 4.47
N ARG A 411 4.38 -2.10 5.76
CA ARG A 411 5.11 -1.37 6.79
C ARG A 411 5.54 -2.32 7.89
N TYR A 412 6.81 -2.27 8.25
CA TYR A 412 7.40 -3.13 9.28
C TYR A 412 8.12 -2.30 10.33
N LEU A 413 7.95 -2.68 11.60
CA LEU A 413 8.77 -2.16 12.69
C LEU A 413 9.78 -3.21 13.14
N PHE A 414 11.02 -2.77 13.31
CA PHE A 414 12.09 -3.53 13.93
C PHE A 414 12.30 -2.95 15.31
N ILE A 415 12.04 -3.73 16.36
CA ILE A 415 12.18 -3.31 17.74
C ILE A 415 13.31 -4.12 18.37
N HIS A 416 14.34 -3.42 18.85
CA HIS A 416 15.40 -4.05 19.63
C HIS A 416 14.94 -4.17 21.09
N PRO A 417 14.96 -5.36 21.70
CA PRO A 417 14.41 -5.58 23.04
C PRO A 417 15.15 -4.78 24.13
N GLU A 418 16.48 -4.66 24.02
CA GLU A 418 17.30 -4.04 25.07
C GLU A 418 17.64 -2.56 24.81
N ARG A 419 17.89 -2.18 23.56
CA ARG A 419 18.52 -0.89 23.23
C ARG A 419 17.52 0.27 23.03
N ARG A 420 16.22 0.04 23.27
CA ARG A 420 15.10 0.96 22.93
C ARG A 420 15.21 1.52 21.49
N HIS A 421 15.84 0.79 20.58
CA HIS A 421 16.00 1.21 19.20
C HIS A 421 14.84 0.68 18.38
N VAL A 422 14.30 1.55 17.53
CA VAL A 422 13.23 1.20 16.60
C VAL A 422 13.58 1.69 15.22
N TYR A 423 13.47 0.80 14.23
CA TYR A 423 13.49 1.14 12.83
C TYR A 423 12.13 0.84 12.21
N GLU A 424 11.80 1.62 11.19
CA GLU A 424 10.61 1.45 10.38
C GLU A 424 11.03 1.27 8.94
N LEU A 425 10.60 0.18 8.33
CA LEU A 425 10.69 -0.05 6.90
C LEU A 425 9.30 0.16 6.31
N LYS A 426 9.14 1.19 5.48
CA LYS A 426 7.86 1.59 4.89
C LYS A 426 7.96 1.55 3.38
N GLU A 427 6.98 0.92 2.74
CA GLU A 427 6.84 0.93 1.29
C GLU A 427 6.62 2.36 0.80
N LEU A 428 7.36 2.74 -0.24
CA LEU A 428 7.22 4.02 -0.91
C LEU A 428 6.20 3.92 -2.04
N ARG A 429 5.44 5.00 -2.20
CA ARG A 429 4.47 5.19 -3.29
C ARG A 429 4.80 6.46 -4.08
N ASP A 430 4.04 6.70 -5.14
CA ASP A 430 4.06 8.00 -5.82
C ASP A 430 3.62 9.10 -4.84
N SER A 431 4.27 10.25 -4.93
CA SER A 431 3.96 11.42 -4.09
C SER A 431 2.54 11.92 -4.37
N ALA A 432 1.80 12.33 -3.33
CA ALA A 432 0.51 13.00 -3.52
C ALA A 432 0.60 14.24 -4.44
N LEU A 433 1.74 14.94 -4.50
CA LEU A 433 1.97 16.08 -5.41
C LEU A 433 1.88 15.68 -6.89
N SER A 434 2.15 14.42 -7.22
CA SER A 434 2.08 13.92 -8.61
C SER A 434 0.67 13.98 -9.20
N TYR A 435 -0.34 14.11 -8.35
CA TYR A 435 -1.72 14.29 -8.79
C TYR A 435 -1.98 15.68 -9.35
N TYR A 436 -1.09 16.62 -9.08
CA TYR A 436 -1.04 17.92 -9.73
C TYR A 436 -0.02 17.95 -10.88
N THR A 437 1.24 17.58 -10.61
CA THR A 437 2.36 17.74 -11.55
C THR A 437 2.41 16.67 -12.65
N GLY A 438 1.55 15.65 -12.56
CA GLY A 438 1.67 14.42 -13.35
C GLY A 438 2.57 13.39 -12.67
N PRO A 439 2.51 12.13 -13.12
CA PRO A 439 3.21 11.02 -12.48
C PRO A 439 4.75 11.17 -12.58
N PRO A 440 5.51 10.93 -11.49
CA PRO A 440 6.98 10.90 -11.52
C PRO A 440 7.49 9.67 -12.30
N ARG A 441 8.79 9.66 -12.66
CA ARG A 441 9.44 8.44 -13.14
C ARG A 441 9.76 7.53 -11.94
N ARG A 442 9.90 6.22 -12.16
CA ARG A 442 10.06 5.21 -11.08
C ARG A 442 11.38 5.38 -10.33
N GLU A 443 12.47 5.64 -11.05
CA GLU A 443 13.79 5.91 -10.44
C GLU A 443 13.76 7.10 -9.46
N ASP A 444 12.68 7.88 -9.49
CA ASP A 444 12.55 9.08 -8.70
C ASP A 444 12.01 8.82 -7.31
N ASN A 445 11.20 7.80 -6.99
CA ASN A 445 10.56 7.74 -5.65
C ASN A 445 11.56 7.62 -4.50
N ARG A 446 12.54 6.73 -4.61
CA ARG A 446 13.63 6.60 -3.63
C ARG A 446 14.46 7.87 -3.53
N ARG A 447 14.93 8.38 -4.66
CA ARG A 447 15.73 9.60 -4.75
C ARG A 447 14.99 10.83 -4.22
N ARG A 448 13.70 10.95 -4.56
CA ARG A 448 12.76 12.00 -4.13
C ARG A 448 12.66 12.03 -2.63
N VAL A 449 12.41 10.89 -2.00
CA VAL A 449 12.32 10.84 -0.53
C VAL A 449 13.68 11.10 0.10
N GLU A 450 14.78 10.54 -0.41
CA GLU A 450 16.15 10.85 0.09
C GLU A 450 16.48 12.34 0.01
N GLU A 451 16.16 12.97 -1.11
CA GLU A 451 16.37 14.40 -1.32
C GLU A 451 15.48 15.23 -0.41
N ALA A 452 14.23 14.84 -0.21
CA ALA A 452 13.33 15.49 0.74
C ALA A 452 13.86 15.40 2.17
N TYR A 453 14.35 14.23 2.61
CA TYR A 453 14.98 14.09 3.93
C TYR A 453 16.23 14.97 4.07
N ARG A 454 17.02 15.11 3.00
CA ARG A 454 18.22 15.96 2.98
C ARG A 454 17.89 17.45 3.05
N ARG A 455 16.86 17.89 2.33
CA ARG A 455 16.50 19.32 2.18
C ARG A 455 15.57 19.81 3.28
N LEU A 456 14.60 18.98 3.70
CA LEU A 456 13.48 19.42 4.53
C LEU A 456 13.61 19.06 6.01
N ARG A 457 14.55 18.18 6.38
CA ARG A 457 14.86 17.92 7.79
C ARG A 457 16.12 18.66 8.23
N ARG A 458 15.99 19.41 9.32
CA ARG A 458 17.11 20.04 10.01
C ARG A 458 17.78 19.09 11.02
N ALA A 459 17.01 18.22 11.67
CA ALA A 459 17.57 17.22 12.59
C ALA A 459 17.94 15.94 11.83
N PRO A 460 19.22 15.51 11.91
CA PRO A 460 19.67 14.31 11.22
C PRO A 460 18.94 13.08 11.77
N VAL A 461 18.50 12.22 10.87
CA VAL A 461 17.90 10.93 11.20
C VAL A 461 18.62 9.85 10.40
N LYS A 462 18.84 8.69 11.02
CA LYS A 462 19.34 7.52 10.28
C LYS A 462 18.25 7.09 9.30
N PHE A 463 18.51 7.32 8.02
CA PHE A 463 17.57 7.13 6.93
C PHE A 463 18.31 6.58 5.72
N ARG A 464 17.68 5.66 4.99
CA ARG A 464 18.11 5.22 3.67
C ARG A 464 16.92 4.68 2.89
N THR A 465 17.01 4.68 1.56
CA THR A 465 16.05 3.94 0.74
C THR A 465 16.67 2.68 0.16
N LEU A 466 15.82 1.73 -0.23
CA LEU A 466 16.23 0.45 -0.78
C LEU A 466 15.17 -0.10 -1.74
N SER A 467 15.60 -0.94 -2.68
CA SER A 467 14.69 -1.68 -3.55
C SER A 467 14.65 -3.14 -3.15
N PHE A 468 13.45 -3.70 -3.00
CA PHE A 468 13.25 -5.08 -2.57
C PHE A 468 11.93 -5.63 -3.11
N GLU A 469 11.95 -6.83 -3.69
CA GLU A 469 10.78 -7.50 -4.27
C GLU A 469 10.02 -6.61 -5.28
N GLY A 470 10.77 -5.89 -6.12
CA GLY A 470 10.22 -4.98 -7.14
C GLY A 470 9.52 -3.73 -6.58
N ARG A 471 9.71 -3.44 -5.28
CA ARG A 471 9.13 -2.28 -4.57
C ARG A 471 10.25 -1.40 -4.02
N ASP A 472 9.93 -0.12 -3.87
CA ASP A 472 10.80 0.86 -3.23
C ASP A 472 10.41 1.02 -1.77
N TRP A 473 11.41 1.19 -0.90
CA TRP A 473 11.22 1.26 0.54
C TRP A 473 12.06 2.36 1.15
N ALA A 474 11.57 2.93 2.25
CA ALA A 474 12.30 3.80 3.15
C ALA A 474 12.54 3.07 4.47
N LEU A 475 13.81 2.99 4.88
CA LEU A 475 14.21 2.53 6.21
C LEU A 475 14.60 3.74 7.06
N ARG A 476 13.89 3.95 8.16
CA ARG A 476 14.09 5.10 9.05
C ARG A 476 14.19 4.68 10.51
N ARG A 477 15.19 5.20 11.22
CA ARG A 477 15.22 5.13 12.68
C ARG A 477 14.12 6.01 13.26
N GLN A 478 13.31 5.41 14.12
CA GLN A 478 12.28 6.11 14.86
C GLN A 478 12.84 6.65 16.17
N GLU A 479 12.39 7.84 16.55
CA GLU A 479 12.69 8.42 17.85
C GLU A 479 11.89 7.69 18.95
N VAL A 480 12.52 7.51 20.11
CA VAL A 480 11.92 6.82 21.28
C VAL A 480 10.79 7.66 21.87
N SER A 481 10.96 8.98 21.83
CA SER A 481 9.99 9.97 22.25
C SER A 481 9.67 10.89 21.08
N ARG A 482 8.42 11.35 20.97
CA ARG A 482 8.07 12.43 20.06
C ARG A 482 7.41 13.55 20.85
N THR A 483 7.82 14.78 20.56
CA THR A 483 7.09 15.97 21.00
C THR A 483 6.21 16.43 19.83
N VAL A 484 4.90 16.39 20.02
CA VAL A 484 3.92 16.84 19.01
C VAL A 484 3.38 18.20 19.37
N LEU A 485 3.04 19.01 18.37
CA LEU A 485 2.30 20.24 18.60
C LEU A 485 1.03 19.96 19.39
N ASP A 486 0.74 20.81 20.37
CA ASP A 486 -0.50 20.76 21.12
C ASP A 486 -1.65 21.36 20.29
N LEU A 487 -2.42 20.47 19.66
CA LEU A 487 -3.53 20.82 18.77
C LEU A 487 -4.75 21.38 19.51
N ASP A 488 -4.81 21.25 20.85
CA ASP A 488 -5.87 21.90 21.65
C ASP A 488 -5.73 23.42 21.61
N HIS A 489 -4.50 23.91 21.39
CA HIS A 489 -4.20 25.33 21.16
C HIS A 489 -4.24 25.70 19.68
N ARG A 490 -5.39 25.49 19.04
CA ARG A 490 -5.62 25.57 17.58
C ARG A 490 -5.00 26.81 16.88
N ARG A 491 -5.26 28.03 17.37
CA ARG A 491 -4.68 29.27 16.80
C ARG A 491 -3.16 29.29 16.81
N SER A 492 -2.59 28.87 17.95
CA SER A 492 -1.15 28.76 18.15
C SER A 492 -0.55 27.67 17.25
N SER A 493 -1.21 26.52 17.14
CA SER A 493 -0.83 25.44 16.22
C SER A 493 -0.87 25.87 14.76
N ALA A 494 -1.87 26.66 14.35
CA ALA A 494 -1.97 27.22 13.01
C ALA A 494 -0.80 28.16 12.69
N ARG A 495 -0.49 29.11 13.59
CA ARG A 495 0.69 30.00 13.44
C ARG A 495 2.00 29.22 13.35
N VAL A 496 2.19 28.21 14.21
CA VAL A 496 3.40 27.38 14.19
C VAL A 496 3.52 26.58 12.90
N LEU A 497 2.41 26.04 12.38
CA LEU A 497 2.40 25.33 11.10
C LEU A 497 2.79 26.26 9.93
N GLY A 498 2.21 27.45 9.87
CA GLY A 498 2.59 28.46 8.87
C GLY A 498 4.05 28.85 8.98
N GLY A 499 4.53 29.10 10.20
CA GLY A 499 5.94 29.42 10.45
C GLY A 499 6.89 28.30 10.03
N LEU A 500 6.53 27.04 10.28
CA LEU A 500 7.31 25.88 9.85
C LEU A 500 7.44 25.85 8.32
N ALA A 501 6.32 25.97 7.60
CA ALA A 501 6.34 25.99 6.14
C ALA A 501 7.23 27.10 5.59
N ALA A 502 7.16 28.31 6.14
CA ALA A 502 8.03 29.42 5.73
C ALA A 502 9.53 29.10 5.87
N GLN A 503 9.92 28.45 6.96
CA GLN A 503 11.31 28.07 7.20
C GLN A 503 11.81 26.92 6.32
N LEU A 504 10.90 26.07 5.80
CA LEU A 504 11.23 25.05 4.80
C LEU A 504 11.43 25.67 3.41
N HIS A 505 10.67 26.71 3.08
CA HIS A 505 10.66 27.31 1.75
C HIS A 505 11.73 28.39 1.55
N ARG A 506 12.08 29.12 2.60
CA ARG A 506 12.97 30.31 2.50
C ARG A 506 14.38 30.03 2.00
N ASP A 507 14.87 28.80 2.16
CA ASP A 507 16.20 28.41 1.66
C ASP A 507 16.17 28.13 0.15
N GLN A 508 14.97 28.13 -0.46
CA GLN A 508 14.73 27.68 -1.83
C GLN A 508 14.16 28.77 -2.74
N ALA A 509 13.58 29.85 -2.18
CA ALA A 509 13.02 30.97 -2.94
C ALA A 509 13.06 32.28 -2.15
N SER A 510 12.94 33.41 -2.86
CA SER A 510 12.96 34.73 -2.23
C SER A 510 11.69 35.00 -1.41
N ALA A 511 11.80 35.84 -0.38
CA ALA A 511 10.64 36.22 0.43
C ALA A 511 9.54 36.91 -0.38
N ALA A 512 9.87 37.59 -1.49
CA ALA A 512 8.90 38.21 -2.39
C ALA A 512 8.06 37.14 -3.13
N GLU A 513 8.72 36.15 -3.74
CA GLU A 513 8.06 35.04 -4.42
C GLU A 513 7.18 34.23 -3.45
N LEU A 514 7.67 33.97 -2.22
CA LEU A 514 6.93 33.22 -1.22
C LEU A 514 5.69 33.97 -0.71
N ARG A 515 5.72 35.30 -0.61
CA ARG A 515 4.54 36.11 -0.29
C ARG A 515 3.53 36.11 -1.43
N ALA A 516 3.99 36.25 -2.68
CA ALA A 516 3.13 36.18 -3.85
C ALA A 516 2.42 34.81 -3.95
N ALA A 517 3.16 33.72 -3.72
CA ALA A 517 2.59 32.38 -3.69
C ALA A 517 1.57 32.18 -2.55
N LEU A 518 1.83 32.75 -1.36
CA LEU A 518 0.90 32.68 -0.24
C LEU A 518 -0.43 33.40 -0.56
N ALA A 519 -0.34 34.60 -1.13
CA ALA A 519 -1.51 35.36 -1.55
C ALA A 519 -2.30 34.64 -2.66
N ALA A 520 -1.61 34.00 -3.60
CA ALA A 520 -2.24 33.22 -4.66
C ALA A 520 -2.96 31.98 -4.12
N ALA A 521 -2.43 31.30 -3.09
CA ALA A 521 -3.02 30.07 -2.58
C ALA A 521 -4.32 30.26 -1.78
N GLU A 522 -4.47 31.40 -1.10
CA GLU A 522 -5.55 31.65 -0.13
C GLU A 522 -6.98 31.51 -0.69
N PRO A 523 -7.31 32.08 -1.88
CA PRO A 523 -8.68 32.04 -2.41
C PRO A 523 -9.21 30.63 -2.70
N TRP A 524 -8.34 29.64 -2.88
CA TRP A 524 -8.74 28.27 -3.23
C TRP A 524 -9.08 27.42 -2.00
N VAL A 525 -8.60 27.79 -0.82
CA VAL A 525 -8.59 26.91 0.36
C VAL A 525 -10.00 26.53 0.80
N GLU A 526 -10.92 27.48 0.87
CA GLU A 526 -12.30 27.19 1.30
C GLU A 526 -13.04 26.29 0.30
N ASP A 527 -12.91 26.53 -1.01
CA ASP A 527 -13.49 25.64 -2.03
C ASP A 527 -12.96 24.21 -1.90
N ILE A 528 -11.64 24.06 -1.72
CA ILE A 528 -11.04 22.73 -1.58
C ILE A 528 -11.53 22.04 -0.31
N LEU A 529 -11.61 22.77 0.82
CA LEU A 529 -12.10 22.19 2.07
C LEU A 529 -13.58 21.81 1.99
N GLU A 530 -14.41 22.61 1.31
CA GLU A 530 -15.81 22.26 1.04
C GLU A 530 -15.88 20.99 0.16
N PHE A 531 -15.12 20.95 -0.92
CA PHE A 531 -15.03 19.79 -1.80
C PHE A 531 -14.61 18.53 -1.03
N MET A 532 -13.57 18.58 -0.20
CA MET A 532 -13.14 17.44 0.62
C MET A 532 -14.23 16.99 1.61
N SER A 533 -15.01 17.93 2.14
CA SER A 533 -16.15 17.63 3.02
C SER A 533 -17.28 16.91 2.29
N ARG A 534 -17.59 17.33 1.05
CA ARG A 534 -18.57 16.63 0.18
C ARG A 534 -18.09 15.24 -0.19
N MET A 535 -16.82 15.08 -0.55
CA MET A 535 -16.21 13.77 -0.81
C MET A 535 -16.25 12.84 0.42
N ARG A 536 -16.02 13.35 1.63
CA ARG A 536 -16.22 12.55 2.85
C ARG A 536 -17.68 12.11 3.00
N SER A 537 -18.63 12.97 2.66
CA SER A 537 -20.07 12.66 2.74
C SER A 537 -20.45 11.57 1.74
N ALA A 538 -19.90 11.62 0.52
CA ALA A 538 -19.98 10.55 -0.47
C ALA A 538 -19.36 9.24 0.04
N LEU A 539 -18.19 9.29 0.71
CA LEU A 539 -17.58 8.10 1.33
C LEU A 539 -18.51 7.47 2.38
N LEU A 540 -19.13 8.27 3.24
CA LEU A 540 -20.10 7.79 4.23
C LEU A 540 -21.33 7.14 3.59
N SER A 541 -21.77 7.65 2.44
CA SER A 541 -22.85 7.04 1.67
C SER A 541 -22.45 5.68 1.12
N LEU A 542 -21.29 5.58 0.45
CA LEU A 542 -20.74 4.34 -0.10
C LEU A 542 -20.50 3.25 0.96
N LEU A 543 -20.10 3.65 2.17
CA LEU A 543 -19.96 2.73 3.31
C LEU A 543 -21.32 2.20 3.80
N ARG A 544 -22.35 3.04 3.85
CA ARG A 544 -23.71 2.65 4.28
C ARG A 544 -24.43 1.76 3.29
N SER A 545 -24.23 1.97 1.99
CA SER A 545 -24.79 1.12 0.94
C SER A 545 -24.13 -0.26 0.85
N GLY A 546 -23.01 -0.47 1.55
CA GLY A 546 -22.21 -1.69 1.46
C GLY A 546 -21.57 -1.86 0.08
N THR A 547 -21.28 -0.78 -0.63
CA THR A 547 -20.76 -0.82 -2.02
C THR A 547 -19.47 -1.64 -2.12
N TRP A 548 -18.60 -1.61 -1.10
CA TRP A 548 -17.36 -2.39 -1.04
C TRP A 548 -17.46 -3.69 -0.21
N ASN A 549 -18.66 -4.07 0.22
CA ASN A 549 -18.91 -5.35 0.90
C ASN A 549 -19.34 -6.46 -0.07
N ARG A 550 -19.73 -6.09 -1.30
CA ARG A 550 -20.02 -7.01 -2.42
C ARG A 550 -18.80 -7.13 -3.30
#